data_AF-A0A2V6UY42-F1
#
_entry.id   AF-A0A2V6UY42-F1
#
_cell.length_a   1.000
_cell.length_b   1.000
_cell.length_c   1.000
_cell.angle_alpha   90.00
_cell.angle_beta   90.00
_cell.angle_gamma   90.00
#
_symmetry.space_group_name_H-M   'P 1'
#
loop_
_entity.id
_entity.type
_entity.pdbx_description
1 polymer ?
#
loop_
_entity_poly.entity_id
_entity_poly.type
_entity_poly.pdbx_seq_one_letter_code
_entity_poly.pdbx_strand_id
1 'polypeptide(L)' 'MLQVVTLKEIEAIFSVTDAMGIHRESLVIPLGPAAPGRVRRTPAGKLEITVDAEKPFDEWLRDLPARIEAAVRT' A
#
# COMPACT_ATOMS: atom_id res chain seq x y z
N MET A 1 14.56 -8.12 -2.94
CA MET A 1 13.16 -8.55 -3.13
C MET A 1 12.52 -8.72 -1.77
N LEU A 2 11.32 -8.18 -1.58
CA LEU A 2 10.59 -8.30 -0.31
C LEU A 2 9.86 -9.65 -0.28
N GLN A 3 10.04 -10.42 0.78
CA GLN A 3 9.38 -11.73 0.92
C GLN A 3 8.17 -11.70 1.84
N VAL A 4 8.20 -10.83 2.85
CA VAL A 4 7.13 -10.63 3.81
C VAL A 4 7.08 -9.15 4.14
N VAL A 5 5.88 -8.61 4.24
CA VAL A 5 5.66 -7.26 4.76
C VAL A 5 5.70 -7.36 6.28
N THR A 6 6.66 -6.68 6.91
CA THR A 6 6.79 -6.65 8.37
C THR A 6 6.12 -5.41 8.95
N LEU A 7 6.13 -5.29 10.29
CA LEU A 7 5.63 -4.10 10.97
C LEU A 7 6.32 -2.82 10.50
N LYS A 8 7.61 -2.87 10.15
CA LYS A 8 8.37 -1.72 9.66
C LYS A 8 7.81 -1.18 8.34
N GLU A 9 7.52 -2.07 7.38
CA GLU A 9 6.92 -1.67 6.11
C GLU A 9 5.49 -1.17 6.32
N ILE A 10 4.73 -1.79 7.22
CA ILE A 10 3.37 -1.35 7.59
C ILE A 10 3.38 0.06 8.17
N GLU A 11 4.27 0.36 9.11
CA GLU A 11 4.42 1.70 9.69
C GLU A 11 4.79 2.75 8.65
N ALA A 12 5.66 2.40 7.70
CA ALA A 12 6.03 3.29 6.60
C ALA A 12 4.83 3.58 5.67
N ILE A 13 4.02 2.57 5.36
CA ILE A 13 2.76 2.73 4.60
C ILE A 13 1.76 3.60 5.39
N PHE A 14 1.66 3.42 6.71
CA PHE A 14 0.84 4.27 7.56
C PHE A 14 1.31 5.72 7.54
N SER A 15 2.61 5.98 7.65
CA SER A 15 3.12 7.36 7.58
C SER A 15 2.72 8.07 6.28
N VAL A 16 2.73 7.36 5.15
CA VAL A 16 2.30 7.91 3.86
C VAL A 16 0.79 8.15 3.83
N THR A 17 0.00 7.15 4.24
CA THR A 17 -1.48 7.24 4.19
C THR A 17 -2.06 8.21 5.21
N ASP A 18 -1.47 8.31 6.40
CA ASP A 18 -1.82 9.28 7.42
C ASP A 18 -1.62 10.72 6.90
N ALA A 19 -0.51 10.98 6.17
CA ALA A 19 -0.25 12.28 5.53
C ALA A 19 -1.27 12.62 4.41
N MET A 20 -1.92 11.62 3.84
CA MET A 20 -3.01 11.78 2.87
C MET A 20 -4.40 11.89 3.55
N GLY A 21 -4.47 11.82 4.88
CA GLY A 21 -5.72 11.83 5.64
C GLY A 21 -6.52 10.53 5.55
N ILE A 22 -5.89 9.41 5.18
CA ILE A 22 -6.56 8.11 5.05
C ILE A 22 -6.47 7.37 6.38
N HIS A 23 -7.62 7.09 6.99
CA HIS A 23 -7.68 6.38 8.26
C HIS A 23 -7.22 4.92 8.13
N ARG A 24 -6.39 4.45 9.06
CA ARG A 24 -5.82 3.09 9.06
C ARG A 24 -6.88 1.96 9.03
N GLU A 25 -8.05 2.17 9.61
CA GLU A 25 -9.15 1.19 9.60
C GLU A 25 -9.74 0.95 8.20
N SER A 26 -9.54 1.91 7.29
CA SER A 26 -9.92 1.81 5.88
C SER A 26 -8.90 1.02 5.05
N LEU A 27 -7.76 0.62 5.63
CA LEU A 27 -6.70 -0.07 4.92
C LEU A 27 -6.75 -1.59 5.12
N VAL A 28 -6.27 -2.31 4.11
CA VAL A 28 -5.92 -3.73 4.18
C VAL A 28 -4.53 -3.88 3.56
N ILE A 29 -3.58 -4.38 4.34
CA ILE A 29 -2.19 -4.59 3.90
C ILE A 29 -1.89 -6.09 4.03
N PRO A 30 -1.94 -6.87 2.94
CA PRO A 30 -1.56 -8.27 2.98
C PRO A 30 -0.09 -8.43 3.40
N LEU A 31 0.21 -9.41 4.26
CA LEU A 31 1.59 -9.72 4.65
C LEU A 31 2.40 -10.33 3.50
N GLY A 32 1.72 -10.94 2.52
CA GLY A 32 2.31 -11.46 1.30
C GLY A 32 2.41 -10.38 0.23
N PRO A 33 3.62 -9.96 -0.20
CA PRO A 33 3.78 -9.06 -1.33
C PRO A 33 3.46 -9.78 -2.65
N ALA A 34 3.27 -9.02 -3.74
CA ALA A 34 3.00 -9.53 -5.08
C ALA A 34 3.91 -8.88 -6.13
N ALA A 35 3.97 -9.45 -7.33
CA ALA A 35 4.71 -8.91 -8.45
C ALA A 35 3.81 -8.89 -9.71
N PRO A 36 3.38 -7.71 -10.21
CA PRO A 36 3.59 -6.39 -9.62
C PRO A 36 2.74 -6.15 -8.36
N GLY A 37 3.18 -5.21 -7.52
CA GLY A 37 2.37 -4.68 -6.43
C GLY A 37 1.14 -3.92 -6.94
N ARG A 38 0.12 -3.75 -6.09
CA ARG A 38 -1.19 -3.18 -6.49
C ARG A 38 -1.82 -2.34 -5.38
N VAL A 39 -2.55 -1.30 -5.78
CA VAL A 39 -3.45 -0.54 -4.91
C VAL A 39 -4.85 -0.58 -5.53
N ARG A 40 -5.87 -0.90 -4.75
CA ARG A 40 -7.26 -0.94 -5.22
C ARG A 40 -8.27 -0.73 -4.10
N ARG A 41 -9.48 -0.26 -4.46
CA ARG A 41 -10.64 -0.37 -3.57
C ARG A 41 -11.21 -1.80 -3.60
N THR A 42 -11.54 -2.31 -2.42
CA THR A 42 -12.23 -3.58 -2.23
C THR A 42 -13.75 -3.38 -2.32
N PRO A 43 -14.54 -4.43 -2.58
CA PRO A 43 -16.01 -4.35 -2.53
C PRO A 43 -16.56 -3.87 -1.19
N ALA A 44 -15.81 -4.06 -0.10
CA ALA A 44 -16.15 -3.58 1.24
C ALA A 44 -15.82 -2.10 1.46
N GLY A 45 -15.34 -1.38 0.44
CA GLY A 45 -14.99 0.05 0.53
C GLY A 45 -13.62 0.35 1.12
N LYS A 46 -12.84 -0.67 1.52
CA LYS A 46 -11.47 -0.52 2.03
C LYS A 46 -10.46 -0.38 0.90
N LEU A 47 -9.34 0.28 1.17
CA LEU A 47 -8.18 0.36 0.29
C LEU A 47 -7.21 -0.79 0.58
N GLU A 48 -7.05 -1.70 -0.37
CA GLU A 48 -6.07 -2.76 -0.30
C GLU A 48 -4.76 -2.30 -0.93
N ILE A 49 -3.66 -2.44 -0.18
CA ILE A 49 -2.30 -2.03 -0.58
C ILE A 49 -1.40 -3.27 -0.54
N THR A 50 -1.14 -3.84 -1.71
CA THR A 50 -0.23 -4.98 -1.88
C THR A 50 1.13 -4.48 -2.35
N VAL A 51 2.16 -4.70 -1.52
CA VAL A 51 3.53 -4.28 -1.79
C VAL A 51 4.12 -5.03 -2.97
N ASP A 52 4.93 -4.34 -3.78
CA ASP A 52 5.67 -4.97 -4.87
C ASP A 52 6.89 -5.75 -4.35
N ALA A 53 6.98 -7.04 -4.68
CA ALA A 53 8.05 -7.93 -4.23
C ALA A 53 9.36 -7.71 -4.99
N GLU A 54 9.30 -7.27 -6.25
CA GLU A 54 10.45 -7.16 -7.15
C GLU A 54 11.13 -5.80 -7.05
N LYS A 55 10.38 -4.77 -6.68
CA LYS A 55 10.88 -3.40 -6.52
C LYS A 55 11.48 -3.16 -5.11
N PRO A 56 12.55 -2.35 -4.96
CA PRO A 56 13.00 -1.90 -3.65
C PRO A 56 11.88 -1.16 -2.90
N PHE A 57 11.65 -1.52 -1.64
CA PHE A 57 10.51 -1.00 -0.88
C PHE A 57 10.46 0.52 -0.83
N ASP A 58 11.58 1.20 -0.57
CA ASP A 58 11.62 2.67 -0.50
C ASP A 58 11.27 3.33 -1.83
N GLU A 59 11.62 2.69 -2.96
CA GLU A 59 11.29 3.19 -4.29
C GLU A 59 9.80 2.96 -4.58
N TRP A 60 9.27 1.80 -4.21
CA TRP A 60 7.84 1.51 -4.32
C TRP A 60 6.98 2.42 -3.43
N LEU A 61 7.45 2.71 -2.21
CA LEU A 61 6.76 3.55 -1.24
C LEU A 61 6.63 5.00 -1.71
N ARG A 62 7.64 5.52 -2.43
CA ARG A 62 7.59 6.85 -3.07
C ARG A 62 6.48 6.95 -4.13
N ASP A 63 6.17 5.85 -4.80
CA ASP A 63 5.11 5.81 -5.81
C ASP A 63 3.71 5.61 -5.20
N LEU A 64 3.63 5.24 -3.92
CA LEU A 64 2.38 4.86 -3.27
C LEU A 64 1.29 5.95 -3.33
N PRO A 65 1.57 7.25 -3.04
CA PRO A 65 0.54 8.30 -3.10
C PRO A 65 -0.16 8.38 -4.46
N ALA A 66 0.61 8.36 -5.56
CA ALA A 66 0.07 8.43 -6.91
C ALA A 66 -0.80 7.20 -7.24
N ARG A 67 -0.40 6.01 -6.77
CA ARG A 67 -1.18 4.77 -6.93
C ARG A 67 -2.50 4.82 -6.15
N ILE A 68 -2.48 5.40 -4.95
CA ILE A 68 -3.67 5.60 -4.13
C ILE A 68 -4.63 6.57 -4.81
N GLU A 69 -4.16 7.72 -5.27
CA GLU A 69 -5.00 8.69 -5.98
C GLU A 69 -5.65 8.08 -7.21
N ALA A 70 -4.91 7.30 -8.00
CA ALA A 70 -5.44 6.60 -9.16
C ALA A 70 -6.56 5.63 -8.78
N ALA A 71 -6.43 4.90 -7.67
CA ALA A 71 -7.43 3.94 -7.20
C ALA A 71 -8.69 4.56 -6.57
N VAL A 72 -8.62 5.81 -6.12
CA VAL A 72 -9.75 6.51 -5.49
C VAL A 72 -10.54 7.36 -6.48
N ARG A 73 -9.92 7.76 -7.61
CA ARG A 73 -10.58 8.54 -8.68
C ARG A 73 -11.44 7.69 -9.62
N THR A 74 -11.31 6.37 -9.58
CA THR A 74 -12.08 5.39 -10.39
C THR A 74 -13.27 4.85 -9.63
#